data_AF-A0A183LJG2-F1
#
_entry.id   AF-A0A183LJG2-F1
#
_cell.length_a   1.000
_cell.length_b   1.000
_cell.length_c   1.000
_cell.angle_alpha   90.00
_cell.angle_beta   90.00
_cell.angle_gamma   90.00
#
_symmetry.space_group_name_H-M   'P 1'
#
loop_
_entity.id
_entity.type
_entity.pdbx_description
1 polymer ?
#
loop_
_entity_poly.entity_id
_entity_poly.type
_entity_poly.pdbx_seq_one_letter_code
_entity_poly.pdbx_strand_id
1 'polypeptide(L)'
;VYVKTEHRGVPQAYARIYAFYPDESTRENSREDNSNPVTDSANDKKSPQNSRLLIGYVQDGGYGQSLGRGIGLGFISLSALSNALNLINTTKRIKYCIQNPTSHQSYNVRLSVVI
;
A
#
# COMPACT_ATOMS: atom_id res chain seq x y z
N VAL A 1 6.17 -14.74 3.15
CA VAL A 1 4.75 -14.36 3.34
C VAL A 1 3.95 -14.67 2.09
N TYR A 2 2.73 -15.16 2.28
CA TYR A 2 1.73 -15.30 1.24
C TYR A 2 0.99 -13.97 1.05
N VAL A 3 0.83 -13.56 -0.21
CA VAL A 3 0.20 -12.31 -0.63
C VAL A 3 -1.11 -12.66 -1.33
N LYS A 4 -2.21 -12.02 -0.92
CA LYS A 4 -3.51 -12.16 -1.59
C LYS A 4 -4.12 -10.78 -1.85
N THR A 5 -4.48 -10.47 -3.08
CA THR A 5 -5.17 -9.21 -3.40
C THR A 5 -6.60 -9.21 -2.87
N GLU A 6 -7.04 -8.10 -2.28
CA GLU A 6 -8.41 -7.99 -1.74
C GLU A 6 -9.45 -7.81 -2.86
N HIS A 7 -9.09 -7.07 -3.90
CA HIS A 7 -9.96 -6.74 -5.04
C HIS A 7 -9.30 -7.04 -6.38
N ARG A 8 -9.27 -6.06 -7.30
CA ARG A 8 -8.58 -6.14 -8.59
C ARG A 8 -7.07 -5.97 -8.39
N GLY A 9 -6.29 -6.65 -9.21
CA GLY A 9 -4.83 -6.62 -9.18
C GLY A 9 -4.25 -8.03 -9.17
N VAL A 10 -3.21 -8.23 -9.98
CA VAL A 10 -2.43 -9.46 -10.04
C VAL A 10 -0.99 -9.10 -9.69
N PRO A 11 -0.43 -9.62 -8.58
CA PRO A 11 0.96 -9.39 -8.23
C PRO A 11 1.87 -9.90 -9.35
N GLN A 12 2.89 -9.13 -9.70
CA GLN A 12 3.98 -9.56 -10.58
C GLN A 12 5.21 -9.90 -9.75
N ALA A 13 6.11 -10.70 -10.32
CA ALA A 13 7.45 -10.87 -9.76
C ALA A 13 8.12 -9.49 -9.55
N TYR A 14 8.87 -9.36 -8.45
CA TYR A 14 9.55 -8.15 -8.01
C TYR A 14 8.63 -6.97 -7.63
N ALA A 15 7.31 -7.20 -7.51
CA ALA A 15 6.41 -6.17 -6.99
C ALA A 15 6.82 -5.75 -5.58
N ARG A 16 6.76 -4.44 -5.31
CA ARG A 16 7.12 -3.84 -4.02
C ARG A 16 5.96 -4.01 -3.04
N ILE A 17 6.24 -4.44 -1.82
CA ILE A 17 5.26 -4.62 -0.74
C ILE A 17 5.43 -3.47 0.25
N TYR A 18 4.35 -2.73 0.49
CA TYR A 18 4.33 -1.60 1.40
C TYR A 18 3.39 -1.84 2.59
N ALA A 19 3.76 -1.30 3.75
CA ALA A 19 2.86 -1.07 4.88
C ALA A 19 2.43 0.40 4.89
N PHE A 20 1.15 0.67 5.20
CA PHE A 20 0.67 2.03 5.39
C PHE A 20 0.88 2.51 6.81
N TYR A 21 1.25 3.79 6.95
CA TYR A 21 1.13 4.48 8.22
C TYR A 21 -0.33 4.84 8.51
N PRO A 22 -0.79 4.73 9.77
CA PRO A 22 -2.04 5.32 10.20
C PRO A 22 -1.76 6.81 10.35
N ASP A 23 -2.51 7.60 9.61
CA ASP A 23 -2.56 9.07 9.63
C ASP A 23 -1.52 9.85 8.81
N GLU A 24 -1.92 10.15 7.56
CA GLU A 24 -2.02 11.54 7.10
C GLU A 24 -3.49 11.95 6.83
N SER A 25 -4.48 11.17 7.30
CA SER A 25 -5.91 11.49 7.13
C SER A 25 -6.51 12.36 8.24
N THR A 26 -5.69 12.86 9.16
CA THR A 26 -6.09 13.94 10.10
C THR A 26 -5.65 15.32 9.58
N ARG A 27 -5.48 15.47 8.26
CA ARG A 27 -5.61 16.79 7.63
C ARG A 27 -7.05 16.93 7.17
N GLU A 28 -7.74 17.80 7.90
CA GLU A 28 -9.07 18.36 7.67
C GLU A 28 -9.65 18.03 6.30
N ASN A 29 -10.78 17.33 6.29
CA ASN A 29 -11.81 17.60 5.30
C ASN A 29 -12.25 19.06 5.50
N SER A 30 -11.47 20.02 5.00
CA SER A 30 -12.03 21.29 4.58
C SER A 30 -13.03 20.93 3.48
N ARG A 31 -14.31 20.90 3.86
CA ARG A 31 -15.41 20.99 2.90
C ARG A 31 -15.17 22.26 2.09
N GLU A 32 -14.54 22.13 0.93
CA GLU A 32 -14.60 23.18 -0.07
C GLU A 32 -16.00 23.14 -0.68
N ASP A 33 -16.75 24.13 -0.23
CA ASP A 33 -18.02 24.58 -0.77
C ASP A 33 -17.88 24.83 -2.28
N ASN A 34 -18.88 24.41 -3.04
CA ASN A 34 -18.88 24.49 -4.50
C ASN A 34 -18.91 25.96 -4.96
N SER A 35 -17.77 26.53 -5.33
CA SER A 35 -17.71 27.68 -6.25
C SER A 35 -16.36 27.75 -6.97
N ASN A 36 -16.38 27.48 -8.28
CA ASN A 36 -15.28 27.76 -9.22
C ASN A 36 -15.30 29.26 -9.62
N PRO A 37 -14.29 29.80 -10.34
CA PRO A 37 -12.90 29.38 -10.59
C PRO A 37 -11.87 30.55 -10.43
N VAL A 38 -10.59 30.32 -10.82
CA VAL A 38 -9.49 31.31 -11.06
C VAL A 38 -8.71 31.66 -9.78
N THR A 39 -7.39 31.47 -9.64
CA THR A 39 -6.25 32.10 -10.35
C THR A 39 -4.92 31.46 -9.88
N ASP A 40 -3.85 31.68 -10.65
CA ASP A 40 -2.42 31.38 -10.40
C ASP A 40 -1.96 31.10 -8.97
N SER A 41 -1.17 30.02 -8.81
CA SER A 41 0.12 30.09 -8.09
C SER A 41 0.86 28.76 -8.20
N ALA A 42 2.14 28.85 -8.54
CA ALA A 42 3.10 27.80 -8.23
C ALA A 42 2.97 27.46 -6.74
N ASN A 43 2.50 26.26 -6.43
CA ASN A 43 2.45 25.81 -5.05
C ASN A 43 2.74 24.32 -4.99
N ASP A 44 3.96 24.03 -4.55
CA ASP A 44 4.42 22.80 -3.93
C ASP A 44 3.37 21.68 -3.84
N LYS A 45 3.23 20.90 -4.91
CA LYS A 45 2.75 19.53 -4.75
C LYS A 45 3.87 18.74 -4.07
N LYS A 46 4.00 18.90 -2.75
CA LYS A 46 4.64 17.88 -1.90
C LYS A 46 3.94 16.57 -2.23
N SER A 47 4.63 15.76 -3.02
CA SER A 47 4.11 14.46 -3.41
C SER A 47 3.78 13.66 -2.14
N PRO A 48 2.69 12.90 -2.10
CA PRO A 48 2.31 12.08 -0.95
C PRO A 48 3.18 10.81 -0.85
N GLN A 49 4.50 10.97 -1.02
CA GLN A 49 5.48 9.88 -0.92
C GLN A 49 5.66 9.38 0.53
N ASN A 50 5.14 10.08 1.54
CA ASN A 50 5.41 9.81 2.95
C ASN A 50 4.42 8.87 3.67
N SER A 51 3.37 8.35 3.03
CA SER A 51 2.37 7.53 3.74
C SER A 51 2.64 6.02 3.74
N ARG A 52 3.74 5.55 3.12
CA ARG A 52 3.98 4.12 2.88
C ARG A 52 5.43 3.73 3.15
N LEU A 53 5.64 2.69 3.96
CA LEU A 53 6.93 2.08 4.22
C LEU A 53 7.13 0.85 3.33
N LEU A 54 8.22 0.81 2.57
CA LEU A 54 8.62 -0.39 1.83
C LEU A 54 9.09 -1.46 2.83
N ILE A 55 8.41 -2.60 2.86
CA ILE A 55 8.70 -3.68 3.82
C ILE A 55 9.22 -4.95 3.15
N GLY A 56 9.12 -5.07 1.83
CA GLY A 56 9.56 -6.28 1.14
C GLY A 56 9.21 -6.32 -0.34
N TYR A 57 9.36 -7.50 -0.93
CA TYR A 57 9.16 -7.75 -2.34
C TYR A 57 8.45 -9.08 -2.59
N VAL A 58 7.66 -9.13 -3.65
CA VAL A 58 7.09 -10.35 -4.21
C VAL A 58 8.18 -11.07 -4.99
N GLN A 59 8.41 -12.35 -4.69
CA GLN A 59 9.30 -13.21 -5.44
C GLN A 59 8.57 -13.82 -6.64
N ASP A 60 7.40 -14.41 -6.38
CA ASP A 60 6.55 -15.03 -7.39
C ASP A 60 5.11 -14.53 -7.22
N GLY A 61 4.46 -14.18 -8.32
CA GLY A 61 3.14 -13.56 -8.32
C GLY A 61 2.36 -13.93 -9.56
N GLY A 62 1.06 -14.14 -9.40
CA GLY A 62 0.20 -14.54 -10.50
C GLY A 62 -1.28 -14.57 -10.14
N TYR A 63 -2.10 -14.97 -11.10
CA TYR A 63 -3.52 -15.14 -10.89
C TYR A 63 -3.81 -16.55 -10.37
N GLY A 64 -4.28 -16.64 -9.12
CA GLY A 64 -4.67 -17.88 -8.49
C GLY A 64 -6.05 -18.31 -8.97
N GLN A 65 -6.09 -19.17 -10.00
CA GLN A 65 -7.34 -19.64 -10.62
C GLN A 65 -8.31 -20.25 -9.60
N SER A 66 -7.80 -21.03 -8.64
CA SER A 66 -8.60 -21.67 -7.59
C SER A 66 -9.29 -20.68 -6.64
N LEU A 67 -8.76 -19.46 -6.51
CA LEU A 67 -9.27 -18.43 -5.61
C LEU A 67 -9.95 -17.27 -6.35
N GLY A 68 -9.84 -17.22 -7.68
CA GLY A 68 -10.31 -16.10 -8.50
C GLY A 68 -9.65 -14.76 -8.15
N ARG A 69 -8.42 -14.79 -7.61
CA ARG A 69 -7.73 -13.60 -7.04
C ARG A 69 -6.26 -13.58 -7.44
N GLY A 70 -5.66 -12.40 -7.39
CA GLY A 70 -4.21 -12.25 -7.48
C GLY A 70 -3.55 -12.79 -6.21
N ILE A 71 -2.56 -13.66 -6.38
CA ILE A 71 -1.82 -14.30 -5.29
C ILE A 71 -0.32 -14.22 -5.55
N GLY A 72 0.47 -14.42 -4.51
CA GLY A 72 1.92 -14.50 -4.65
C GLY A 72 2.63 -14.90 -3.37
N LEU A 73 3.92 -15.14 -3.51
CA LEU A 73 4.86 -15.37 -2.43
C LEU A 73 5.89 -14.26 -2.44
N GLY A 74 6.23 -13.77 -1.26
CA GLY A 74 7.23 -12.72 -1.10
C GLY A 74 7.95 -12.79 0.23
N PHE A 75 8.98 -11.99 0.36
CA PHE A 75 9.73 -11.82 1.60
C PHE A 75 9.54 -10.41 2.12
N ILE A 76 9.38 -10.30 3.43
CA ILE A 76 9.32 -9.02 4.13
C ILE A 76 10.39 -8.99 5.21
N SER A 77 10.93 -7.80 5.47
CA SER A 77 11.85 -7.58 6.58
C SER A 77 11.08 -7.52 7.90
N LEU A 78 11.50 -8.33 8.86
CA LEU A 78 10.93 -8.32 10.21
C LEU A 78 11.19 -6.98 10.92
N SER A 79 12.36 -6.37 10.71
CA SER A 79 12.66 -5.06 11.30
C SER A 79 11.80 -3.96 10.70
N ALA A 80 11.54 -3.99 9.40
CA ALA A 80 10.64 -3.03 8.74
C ALA A 80 9.19 -3.22 9.20
N LEU A 81 8.74 -4.46 9.36
CA LEU A 81 7.42 -4.77 9.91
C LEU A 81 7.28 -4.33 11.37
N SER A 82 8.30 -4.58 12.20
CA SER A 82 8.33 -4.14 13.60
C SER A 82 8.31 -2.61 13.69
N ASN A 83 9.06 -1.91 12.83
CA ASN A 83 9.01 -0.46 12.75
C ASN A 83 7.62 0.04 12.34
N ALA A 84 7.00 -0.57 11.33
CA ALA A 84 5.62 -0.25 10.94
C ALA A 84 4.64 -0.46 12.10
N LEU A 85 4.74 -1.59 12.82
CA LEU A 85 3.91 -1.90 13.99
C LEU A 85 4.11 -0.89 15.12
N ASN A 86 5.35 -0.48 15.40
CA ASN A 86 5.66 0.50 16.44
C ASN A 86 5.10 1.88 16.11
N LEU A 87 5.10 2.26 14.83
CA LEU A 87 4.56 3.53 14.34
C LEU A 87 3.02 3.51 14.33
N ILE A 88 2.42 2.33 14.18
CA ILE A 88 0.98 2.10 14.32
C ILE A 88 0.69 1.92 15.81
N ASN A 89 0.75 3.02 16.57
CA ASN A 89 0.42 3.08 18.00
C ASN A 89 -1.10 2.90 18.25
N THR A 90 -1.74 1.99 17.53
CA THR A 90 -3.19 1.75 17.55
C THR A 90 -3.46 0.26 17.50
N THR A 91 -4.54 -0.18 18.14
CA THR A 91 -5.09 -1.55 18.07
C THR A 91 -5.60 -1.93 16.66
N LYS A 92 -5.43 -1.08 15.65
CA LYS A 92 -5.91 -1.32 14.29
C LYS A 92 -4.92 -2.18 13.52
N ARG A 93 -5.47 -3.07 12.68
CA ARG A 93 -4.66 -3.89 11.76
C ARG A 93 -3.95 -2.99 10.74
N ILE A 94 -2.65 -3.23 10.56
CA ILE A 94 -1.85 -2.63 9.48
C ILE A 94 -2.49 -2.95 8.13
N LYS A 95 -2.62 -1.95 7.28
CA LYS A 95 -2.98 -2.14 5.87
C LYS A 95 -1.72 -2.31 5.04
N TYR A 96 -1.79 -3.19 4.04
CA TYR A 96 -0.68 -3.44 3.13
C TYR A 96 -1.13 -3.20 1.69
N CYS A 97 -0.22 -2.74 0.85
CA CYS A 97 -0.42 -2.75 -0.60
C CYS A 97 0.80 -3.27 -1.33
N ILE A 98 0.58 -3.66 -2.58
CA ILE A 98 1.65 -3.95 -3.52
C ILE A 98 1.63 -2.96 -4.68
N GLN A 99 2.80 -2.75 -5.28
CA GLN A 99 2.94 -2.03 -6.53
C GLN A 99 3.81 -2.85 -7.49
N ASN A 100 3.26 -3.19 -8.65
CA ASN A 100 4.00 -3.92 -9.67
C ASN A 100 5.11 -3.05 -10.27
N PRO A 101 6.23 -3.64 -10.73
CA PRO A 101 7.35 -2.86 -11.29
C PRO A 101 6.95 -2.01 -12.49
N THR A 102 5.99 -2.50 -13.28
CA THR A 102 5.50 -1.90 -14.53
C THR A 102 4.34 -0.93 -14.34
N SER A 103 3.86 -0.73 -13.11
CA SER A 103 2.65 0.04 -12.84
C SER A 103 2.85 1.06 -11.72
N HIS A 104 2.24 2.24 -11.87
CA HIS A 104 2.13 3.22 -10.80
C HIS A 104 0.94 2.93 -9.86
N GLN A 105 0.05 2.00 -10.24
CA GLN A 105 -1.10 1.65 -9.44
C GLN A 105 -0.72 0.70 -8.31
N SER A 106 -1.25 0.97 -7.12
CA SER A 106 -1.10 0.09 -5.96
C SER A 106 -2.40 -0.65 -5.66
N TYR A 107 -2.29 -1.90 -5.20
CA TYR A 107 -3.42 -2.76 -4.88
C TYR A 107 -3.35 -3.19 -3.42
N ASN A 108 -4.46 -3.11 -2.69
CA ASN A 108 -4.52 -3.58 -1.31
C ASN A 108 -4.40 -5.10 -1.25
N VAL A 109 -3.60 -5.57 -0.30
CA VAL A 109 -3.33 -6.99 -0.10
C VAL A 109 -3.48 -7.40 1.34
N ARG A 110 -3.81 -8.68 1.54
CA ARG A 110 -3.64 -9.37 2.81
C ARG A 110 -2.34 -10.15 2.78
N LEU A 111 -1.58 -10.04 3.85
CA LEU A 111 -0.38 -10.83 4.08
C LEU A 111 -0.69 -11.94 5.08
N SER A 112 -0.16 -13.12 4.84
CA SER A 112 -0.18 -14.23 5.78
C SER A 112 1.22 -14.82 5.91
N VAL A 113 1.64 -15.14 7.13
CA VAL A 113 2.93 -15.79 7.36
C VAL A 113 2.82 -17.24 6.91
N VAL A 114 3.82 -17.70 6.17
CA VAL A 114 3.98 -19.10 5.77
C VAL A 114 5.17 -19.59 6.57
N ILE A 115 4.98 -20.65 7.37
CA ILE A 115 5.98 -21.27 8.26
C ILE A 115 6.27 -22.66 7.72
#